data_AF-A0A1U7PRV0-F1
#
_entry.id   AF-A0A1U7PRV0-F1
#
_cell.length_a   1.000
_cell.length_b   1.000
_cell.length_c   1.000
_cell.angle_alpha   90.00
_cell.angle_beta   90.00
_cell.angle_gamma   90.00
#
_symmetry.space_group_name_H-M   'P 1'
#
loop_
_entity.id
_entity.type
_entity.pdbx_description
1 polymer ?
#
loop_
_entity_poly.entity_id
_entity_poly.type
_entity_poly.pdbx_seq_one_letter_code
_entity_poly.pdbx_strand_id
1 'polypeptide(L)'
;MDLTELRQDLALRNKNGLPFLLSAMIVWVLITGLFTLPLELRFQNIGMLMLTGIMFPLAIGLSSLLKTDWKSEGNPLAGLGLILNVAQFMYFPLVFWAFGVHPEAMLLVFAVITGAHLFPYGWLYMTKAYYILAPVMAVAATAIGLGIGSSEQWPIPLAMVLLLAVLNLLLFLNYKAKTGVSLTQNRPA
;
A
#
# COMPACT_ATOMS: atom_id res chain seq x y z
N MET A 1 -12.39 22.45 -13.20
CA MET A 1 -12.58 21.00 -13.09
C MET A 1 -13.46 20.73 -11.90
N ASP A 2 -14.46 19.88 -12.05
CA ASP A 2 -15.23 19.40 -10.90
C ASP A 2 -14.44 18.34 -10.09
N LEU A 3 -14.94 17.95 -8.92
CA LEU A 3 -14.25 16.99 -8.04
C LEU A 3 -14.01 15.62 -8.69
N THR A 4 -14.91 15.18 -9.56
CA THR A 4 -14.81 13.90 -10.26
C THR A 4 -13.69 13.96 -11.30
N GLU A 5 -13.65 15.04 -12.08
CA GLU A 5 -12.58 15.30 -13.05
C GLU A 5 -11.21 15.39 -12.37
N LEU A 6 -11.12 16.07 -11.22
CA LEU A 6 -9.88 16.18 -10.45
C LEU A 6 -9.36 14.82 -9.97
N ARG A 7 -10.26 13.95 -9.49
CA ARG A 7 -9.91 12.59 -9.06
C ARG A 7 -9.53 11.70 -10.25
N GLN A 8 -10.22 11.84 -11.37
CA GLN A 8 -9.90 11.10 -12.60
C GLN A 8 -8.54 11.49 -13.17
N ASP A 9 -8.22 12.80 -13.18
CA ASP A 9 -6.90 13.30 -13.55
C ASP A 9 -5.79 12.69 -12.66
N LEU A 10 -5.97 12.75 -11.34
CA LEU A 10 -5.03 12.12 -10.40
C LEU A 10 -4.86 10.61 -10.68
N ALA A 11 -5.95 9.89 -10.88
CA ALA A 11 -5.95 8.47 -11.15
C ALA A 11 -5.16 8.11 -12.43
N LEU A 12 -5.29 8.94 -13.47
CA LEU A 12 -4.57 8.73 -14.73
C LEU A 12 -3.08 9.08 -14.61
N ARG A 13 -2.75 10.25 -14.04
CA ARG A 13 -1.36 10.74 -13.88
C ARG A 13 -0.53 9.85 -12.96
N ASN A 14 -1.12 9.35 -11.88
CA ASN A 14 -0.46 8.46 -10.92
C ASN A 14 -0.61 6.98 -11.26
N LYS A 15 -1.33 6.63 -12.33
CA LYS A 15 -1.72 5.25 -12.66
C LYS A 15 -2.34 4.53 -11.45
N ASN A 16 -3.32 5.17 -10.82
CA ASN A 16 -3.96 4.71 -9.60
C ASN A 16 -3.01 4.45 -8.41
N GLY A 17 -1.83 5.08 -8.36
CA GLY A 17 -0.87 4.90 -7.26
C GLY A 17 0.04 3.68 -7.36
N LEU A 18 0.14 3.05 -8.55
CA LEU A 18 0.97 1.87 -8.80
C LEU A 18 2.43 1.98 -8.31
N PRO A 19 3.18 3.09 -8.50
CA PRO A 19 4.56 3.17 -8.03
C PRO A 19 4.72 2.94 -6.52
N PHE A 20 3.80 3.50 -5.72
CA PHE A 20 3.80 3.32 -4.26
C PHE A 20 3.43 1.90 -3.86
N LEU A 21 2.42 1.29 -4.49
CA LEU A 21 2.01 -0.08 -4.14
C LEU A 21 3.00 -1.15 -4.62
N LEU A 22 3.69 -0.94 -5.73
CA LEU A 22 4.78 -1.82 -6.16
C LEU A 22 5.98 -1.70 -5.21
N SER A 23 6.29 -0.47 -4.75
CA SER A 23 7.29 -0.27 -3.69
C SER A 23 6.90 -1.02 -2.41
N ALA A 24 5.63 -0.94 -2.02
CA ALA A 24 5.14 -1.64 -0.85
C ALA A 24 5.26 -3.15 -1.00
N MET A 25 4.91 -3.70 -2.16
CA MET A 25 5.08 -5.12 -2.44
C MET A 25 6.55 -5.54 -2.30
N ILE A 26 7.51 -4.76 -2.82
CA ILE A 26 8.95 -5.03 -2.65
C ILE A 26 9.35 -5.02 -1.18
N VAL A 27 8.92 -4.01 -0.41
CA VAL A 27 9.19 -3.93 1.03
C VAL A 27 8.60 -5.14 1.77
N TRP A 28 7.38 -5.55 1.46
CA TRP A 28 6.75 -6.74 2.07
C TRP A 28 7.43 -8.05 1.68
N VAL A 29 8.02 -8.16 0.49
CA VAL A 29 8.88 -9.30 0.11
C VAL A 29 10.12 -9.34 1.00
N LEU A 30 10.77 -8.19 1.23
CA LEU A 30 11.93 -8.11 2.12
C LEU A 30 11.56 -8.43 3.58
N ILE A 31 10.41 -7.95 4.05
CA ILE A 31 9.87 -8.29 5.39
C ILE A 31 9.60 -9.79 5.47
N THR A 32 9.01 -10.41 4.43
CA THR A 32 8.79 -11.86 4.39
C THR A 32 10.11 -12.61 4.55
N GLY A 33 11.13 -12.24 3.78
CA GLY A 33 12.48 -12.82 3.92
C GLY A 33 13.04 -12.64 5.33
N LEU A 34 12.93 -11.44 5.92
CA LEU A 34 13.39 -11.15 7.27
C LEU A 34 12.77 -12.08 8.33
N PHE A 35 11.46 -12.34 8.24
CA PHE A 35 10.74 -13.21 9.18
C PHE A 35 10.97 -14.71 8.95
N THR A 36 11.68 -15.10 7.88
CA THR A 36 12.17 -16.49 7.70
C THR A 36 13.57 -16.72 8.30
N LEU A 37 14.28 -15.65 8.67
CA LEU A 37 15.62 -15.76 9.26
C LEU A 37 15.52 -16.15 10.74
N PRO A 38 16.48 -16.97 11.25
CA PRO A 38 16.54 -17.38 12.65
C PRO A 38 17.07 -16.25 13.55
N LEU A 39 16.36 -15.12 13.59
CA LEU A 39 16.67 -13.96 14.40
C LEU A 39 15.71 -13.86 15.58
N GLU A 40 16.13 -13.20 16.66
CA GLU A 40 15.21 -12.86 17.74
C GLU A 40 14.08 -11.97 17.20
N LEU A 41 12.84 -12.24 17.64
CA LEU A 41 11.65 -11.52 17.19
C LEU A 41 11.79 -9.99 17.31
N ARG A 42 12.47 -9.52 18.36
CA ARG A 42 12.75 -8.10 18.56
C ARG A 42 13.57 -7.50 17.41
N PHE A 43 14.58 -8.21 16.91
CA PHE A 43 15.38 -7.76 15.76
C PHE A 43 14.60 -7.84 14.46
N GLN A 44 13.74 -8.86 14.27
CA GLN A 44 12.83 -8.93 13.13
C GLN A 44 11.87 -7.73 13.10
N ASN A 45 11.31 -7.37 14.25
CA ASN A 45 10.42 -6.22 14.41
C ASN A 45 11.11 -4.87 14.14
N ILE A 46 12.34 -4.66 14.64
CA ILE A 46 13.13 -3.46 14.32
C ILE A 46 13.48 -3.43 12.83
N GLY A 47 13.93 -4.55 12.28
CA GLY A 47 14.29 -4.67 10.87
C GLY A 47 13.11 -4.38 9.95
N MET A 48 11.90 -4.86 10.29
CA MET A 48 10.67 -4.53 9.59
C MET A 48 10.44 -3.01 9.52
N LEU A 49 10.54 -2.30 10.65
CA LEU A 49 10.39 -0.84 10.67
C LEU A 49 11.46 -0.15 9.81
N MET A 50 12.72 -0.60 9.88
CA MET A 50 13.80 -0.04 9.06
C MET A 50 13.54 -0.22 7.56
N LEU A 51 13.05 -1.41 7.16
CA LEU A 51 12.69 -1.70 5.77
C LEU A 51 11.57 -0.79 5.23
N THR A 52 10.70 -0.23 6.07
CA THR A 52 9.69 0.73 5.60
C THR A 52 10.32 2.05 5.14
N GLY A 53 11.51 2.39 5.64
CA GLY A 53 12.23 3.63 5.29
C GLY A 53 12.62 3.71 3.81
N ILE A 54 12.79 2.57 3.13
CA ILE A 54 13.13 2.55 1.69
C ILE A 54 11.92 2.72 0.77
N MET A 55 10.70 2.70 1.32
CA MET A 55 9.44 2.79 0.55
C MET A 55 9.40 4.01 -0.36
N PHE A 56 9.68 5.20 0.19
CA PHE A 56 9.55 6.46 -0.55
C PHE A 56 10.61 6.60 -1.66
N PRO A 57 11.91 6.33 -1.41
CA PRO A 57 12.91 6.24 -2.49
C PRO A 57 12.52 5.27 -3.61
N LEU A 58 12.03 4.07 -3.26
CA LEU A 58 11.56 3.10 -4.26
C LEU A 58 10.39 3.65 -5.08
N ALA A 59 9.44 4.34 -4.43
CA ALA A 59 8.27 4.90 -5.11
C ALA A 59 8.65 5.98 -6.12
N ILE A 60 9.65 6.81 -5.80
CA ILE A 60 10.19 7.80 -6.74
C ILE A 60 10.86 7.09 -7.93
N GLY A 61 11.71 6.09 -7.67
CA GLY A 61 12.38 5.33 -8.73
C GLY A 61 11.40 4.63 -9.67
N LEU A 62 10.38 3.97 -9.11
CA LEU A 62 9.32 3.31 -9.88
C LEU A 62 8.40 4.31 -10.59
N SER A 63 8.21 5.50 -10.04
CA SER A 63 7.44 6.57 -10.70
C SER A 63 8.11 7.01 -11.99
N SER A 64 9.44 7.18 -11.95
CA SER A 64 10.26 7.46 -13.14
C SER A 64 10.21 6.31 -14.15
N LEU A 65 10.36 5.05 -13.70
CA LEU A 65 10.30 3.87 -14.57
C LEU A 65 8.94 3.72 -15.25
N LEU A 66 7.86 3.95 -14.50
CA LEU A 66 6.50 3.84 -14.99
C LEU A 66 6.01 5.12 -15.68
N LYS A 67 6.82 6.17 -15.78
CA LYS A 67 6.44 7.46 -16.36
C LYS A 67 5.15 8.02 -15.74
N THR A 68 5.05 7.96 -14.42
CA THR A 68 3.93 8.57 -13.68
C THR A 68 4.30 9.95 -13.17
N ASP A 69 3.30 10.79 -13.02
CA ASP A 69 3.45 12.11 -12.43
C ASP A 69 2.98 12.10 -10.97
N TRP A 70 3.91 11.74 -10.10
CA TRP A 70 3.65 11.62 -8.66
C TRP A 70 3.39 12.95 -7.96
N LYS A 71 3.85 14.07 -8.54
CA LYS A 71 3.61 15.41 -7.99
C LYS A 71 2.25 15.94 -8.38
N SER A 72 1.75 15.54 -9.56
CA SER A 72 0.45 15.94 -10.08
C SER A 72 0.23 17.47 -10.02
N GLU A 73 1.25 18.25 -10.38
CA GLU A 73 1.22 19.71 -10.32
C GLU A 73 -0.01 20.30 -11.05
N GLY A 74 -0.60 21.35 -10.47
CA GLY A 74 -1.83 21.97 -10.96
C GLY A 74 -3.13 21.30 -10.50
N ASN A 75 -3.08 20.09 -9.92
CA ASN A 75 -4.25 19.45 -9.34
C ASN A 75 -4.33 19.75 -7.82
N PRO A 76 -5.39 20.41 -7.31
CA PRO A 76 -5.52 20.75 -5.89
C PRO A 76 -5.58 19.53 -4.96
N LEU A 77 -5.85 18.33 -5.48
CA LEU A 77 -5.86 17.09 -4.71
C LEU A 77 -4.49 16.40 -4.65
N ALA A 78 -3.47 16.91 -5.34
CA ALA A 78 -2.15 16.27 -5.43
C ALA A 78 -1.52 15.95 -4.07
N GLY A 79 -1.62 16.88 -3.11
CA GLY A 79 -1.09 16.69 -1.76
C GLY A 79 -1.83 15.66 -0.91
N LEU A 80 -3.06 15.29 -1.29
CA LEU A 80 -3.90 14.42 -0.47
C LEU A 80 -3.32 13.02 -0.33
N GLY A 81 -2.69 12.48 -1.38
CA GLY A 81 -2.02 11.18 -1.31
C GLY A 81 -0.89 11.14 -0.28
N LEU A 82 -0.15 12.25 -0.15
CA LEU A 82 0.90 12.40 0.87
C LEU A 82 0.29 12.53 2.28
N ILE A 83 -0.75 13.36 2.43
CA ILE A 83 -1.46 13.53 3.72
C ILE A 83 -2.00 12.19 4.22
N LEU A 84 -2.60 11.39 3.33
CA LEU A 84 -3.05 10.04 3.67
C LEU A 84 -1.88 9.19 4.17
N ASN A 85 -0.76 9.13 3.44
CA ASN A 85 0.42 8.38 3.89
C ASN A 85 0.96 8.85 5.25
N VAL A 86 0.97 10.16 5.50
CA VAL A 86 1.38 10.72 6.80
C VAL A 86 0.42 10.33 7.91
N ALA A 87 -0.88 10.21 7.62
CA ALA A 87 -1.88 9.78 8.60
C ALA A 87 -1.60 8.38 9.16
N GLN A 88 -0.88 7.51 8.43
CA GLN A 88 -0.49 6.20 8.92
C GLN A 88 0.41 6.29 10.17
N PHE A 89 1.20 7.36 10.32
CA PHE A 89 2.03 7.58 11.50
C PHE A 89 1.23 7.81 12.78
N MET A 90 -0.05 8.21 12.68
CA MET A 90 -0.92 8.35 13.85
C MET A 90 -1.17 7.03 14.57
N TYR A 91 -0.95 5.90 13.90
CA TYR A 91 -1.03 4.57 14.49
C TYR A 91 0.30 4.06 15.08
N PHE A 92 1.41 4.78 14.92
CA PHE A 92 2.71 4.35 15.45
C PHE A 92 2.73 4.21 16.99
N PRO A 93 1.99 5.01 17.79
CA PRO A 93 1.85 4.73 19.22
C PRO A 93 1.36 3.31 19.51
N LEU A 94 0.41 2.79 18.71
CA LEU A 94 -0.08 1.41 18.83
C LEU A 94 1.00 0.38 18.44
N VAL A 95 1.75 0.67 17.38
CA VAL A 95 2.87 -0.19 16.94
C VAL A 95 3.98 -0.25 18.01
N PHE A 96 4.33 0.88 18.62
CA PHE A 96 5.35 0.94 19.68
C PHE A 96 4.86 0.34 20.99
N TRP A 97 3.57 0.48 21.31
CA TRP A 97 2.95 -0.25 22.42
C TRP A 97 3.06 -1.77 22.21
N ALA A 98 2.70 -2.27 21.02
CA ALA A 98 2.86 -3.68 20.70
C ALA A 98 4.33 -4.10 20.80
N PHE A 99 5.27 -3.35 20.22
CA PHE A 99 6.70 -3.64 20.35
C PHE A 99 7.20 -3.78 21.79
N GLY A 100 6.72 -2.92 22.71
CA GLY A 100 7.19 -2.90 24.10
C GLY A 100 6.50 -3.91 25.02
N VAL A 101 5.24 -4.25 24.75
CA VAL A 101 4.40 -5.06 25.66
C VAL A 101 4.05 -6.43 25.07
N HIS A 102 3.76 -6.48 23.76
CA HIS A 102 3.33 -7.66 23.01
C HIS A 102 4.09 -7.76 21.68
N PRO A 103 5.41 -7.98 21.69
CA PRO A 103 6.23 -7.97 20.46
C PRO A 103 5.74 -8.97 19.41
N GLU A 104 5.09 -10.05 19.84
CA GLU A 104 4.42 -11.04 18.98
C GLU A 104 3.26 -10.47 18.17
N ALA A 105 2.59 -9.42 18.66
CA ALA A 105 1.46 -8.78 17.98
C ALA A 105 1.90 -7.66 17.02
N MET A 106 3.15 -7.20 17.09
CA MET A 106 3.59 -6.02 16.35
C MET A 106 3.46 -6.17 14.83
N LEU A 107 3.91 -7.28 14.26
CA LEU A 107 3.80 -7.55 12.81
C LEU A 107 2.34 -7.59 12.36
N LEU A 108 1.47 -8.24 13.14
CA LEU A 108 0.04 -8.30 12.88
C LEU A 108 -0.59 -6.90 12.88
N VAL A 109 -0.37 -6.13 13.94
CA VAL A 109 -0.86 -4.75 14.07
C VAL A 109 -0.39 -3.91 12.89
N PHE A 110 0.89 -4.02 12.52
CA PHE A 110 1.47 -3.29 11.39
C PHE A 110 0.83 -3.69 10.04
N ALA A 111 0.57 -4.98 9.81
CA ALA A 111 -0.09 -5.49 8.61
C ALA A 111 -1.54 -5.00 8.51
N VAL A 112 -2.29 -5.04 9.62
CA VAL A 112 -3.69 -4.56 9.68
C VAL A 112 -3.77 -3.06 9.38
N ILE A 113 -2.93 -2.24 10.02
CA ILE A 113 -2.86 -0.80 9.75
C ILE A 113 -2.54 -0.56 8.27
N THR A 114 -1.54 -1.26 7.74
CA THR A 114 -1.13 -1.09 6.34
C THR A 114 -2.27 -1.45 5.37
N GLY A 115 -2.95 -2.56 5.58
CA GLY A 115 -4.09 -2.97 4.75
C GLY A 115 -5.25 -1.97 4.82
N ALA A 116 -5.68 -1.61 6.03
CA ALA A 116 -6.80 -0.69 6.26
C ALA A 116 -6.53 0.72 5.70
N HIS A 117 -5.29 1.19 5.80
CA HIS A 117 -4.83 2.48 5.27
C HIS A 117 -5.06 2.63 3.75
N LEU A 118 -5.14 1.51 3.01
CA LEU A 118 -5.39 1.57 1.57
C LEU A 118 -6.85 1.93 1.21
N PHE A 119 -7.79 1.89 2.16
CA PHE A 119 -9.21 2.10 1.89
C PHE A 119 -9.56 3.48 1.28
N PRO A 120 -9.03 4.62 1.80
CA PRO A 120 -9.34 5.95 1.26
C PRO A 120 -8.86 6.14 -0.19
N TYR A 121 -7.89 5.35 -0.66
CA TYR A 121 -7.42 5.42 -2.04
C TYR A 121 -8.46 4.93 -3.05
N GLY A 122 -9.45 4.14 -2.62
CA GLY A 122 -10.61 3.80 -3.46
C GLY A 122 -11.41 5.04 -3.84
N TRP A 123 -11.50 6.00 -2.91
CA TRP A 123 -12.06 7.29 -3.18
C TRP A 123 -11.09 8.11 -4.02
N LEU A 124 -9.85 8.31 -3.58
CA LEU A 124 -8.89 9.19 -4.26
C LEU A 124 -8.71 8.84 -5.75
N TYR A 125 -8.52 7.56 -6.05
CA TYR A 125 -8.26 7.08 -7.40
C TYR A 125 -9.48 6.52 -8.12
N MET A 126 -10.70 6.63 -7.57
CA MET A 126 -11.92 6.11 -8.19
C MET A 126 -11.79 4.65 -8.64
N THR A 127 -11.41 3.76 -7.72
CA THR A 127 -11.23 2.34 -8.03
C THR A 127 -11.73 1.44 -6.91
N LYS A 128 -12.65 0.54 -7.26
CA LYS A 128 -13.29 -0.39 -6.32
C LYS A 128 -12.30 -1.38 -5.70
N ALA A 129 -11.18 -1.65 -6.37
CA ALA A 129 -10.19 -2.61 -5.91
C ALA A 129 -9.66 -2.27 -4.52
N TYR A 130 -9.44 -0.99 -4.20
CA TYR A 130 -9.02 -0.57 -2.86
C TYR A 130 -10.07 -0.86 -1.79
N TYR A 131 -11.34 -0.55 -2.05
CA TYR A 131 -12.41 -0.78 -1.09
C TYR A 131 -12.62 -2.25 -0.74
N ILE A 132 -12.28 -3.15 -1.66
CA ILE A 132 -12.38 -4.61 -1.45
C ILE A 132 -11.10 -5.14 -0.81
N LEU A 133 -9.92 -4.82 -1.37
CA LEU A 133 -8.67 -5.44 -0.95
C LEU A 133 -8.13 -4.87 0.36
N ALA A 134 -8.42 -3.61 0.71
CA ALA A 134 -8.02 -3.03 2.00
C ALA A 134 -8.59 -3.82 3.22
N PRO A 135 -9.92 -4.04 3.34
CA PRO A 135 -10.45 -4.86 4.42
C PRO A 135 -10.05 -6.33 4.28
N VAL A 136 -9.93 -6.87 3.07
CA VAL A 136 -9.46 -8.26 2.87
C VAL A 136 -8.03 -8.44 3.41
N MET A 137 -7.12 -7.49 3.20
CA MET A 137 -5.77 -7.52 3.78
C MET A 137 -5.81 -7.50 5.30
N ALA A 138 -6.60 -6.62 5.91
CA ALA A 138 -6.73 -6.55 7.36
C ALA A 138 -7.31 -7.83 7.96
N VAL A 139 -8.38 -8.38 7.37
CA VAL A 139 -9.00 -9.62 7.84
C VAL A 139 -8.09 -10.82 7.61
N ALA A 140 -7.43 -10.93 6.45
CA ALA A 140 -6.52 -12.04 6.15
C ALA A 140 -5.32 -12.05 7.10
N ALA A 141 -4.68 -10.90 7.33
CA ALA A 141 -3.58 -10.78 8.29
C ALA A 141 -4.03 -11.21 9.69
N THR A 142 -5.22 -10.79 10.13
CA THR A 142 -5.81 -11.17 11.42
C THR A 142 -6.09 -12.68 11.49
N ALA A 143 -6.76 -13.25 10.49
CA ALA A 143 -7.09 -14.67 10.47
C ALA A 143 -5.82 -15.55 10.51
N ILE A 144 -4.78 -15.16 9.76
CA ILE A 144 -3.49 -15.84 9.78
C ILE A 144 -2.84 -15.68 11.15
N GLY A 145 -2.77 -14.46 11.69
CA GLY A 145 -2.18 -14.18 13.00
C GLY A 145 -2.82 -14.93 14.16
N LEU A 146 -4.13 -15.19 14.10
CA LEU A 146 -4.84 -16.01 15.10
C LEU A 146 -4.54 -17.51 14.97
N GLY A 147 -4.12 -17.97 13.79
CA GLY A 147 -3.88 -19.39 13.49
C GLY A 147 -2.42 -19.84 13.61
N ILE A 148 -1.47 -18.91 13.75
CA ILE A 148 -0.03 -19.20 13.80
C ILE A 148 0.57 -18.99 15.19
N GLY A 149 1.57 -19.79 15.52
CA GLY A 149 2.39 -19.58 16.72
C GLY A 149 3.34 -18.39 16.57
N SER A 150 3.85 -17.88 17.70
CA SER A 150 4.77 -16.74 17.72
C SER A 150 6.11 -16.99 17.00
N SER A 151 6.49 -18.26 16.77
CA SER A 151 7.73 -18.67 16.11
C SER A 151 7.68 -18.63 14.57
N GLU A 152 6.51 -18.52 13.95
CA GLU A 152 6.34 -18.64 12.49
C GLU A 152 5.53 -17.48 11.91
N GLN A 153 5.99 -16.25 12.10
CA GLN A 153 5.21 -15.06 11.70
C GLN A 153 5.24 -14.73 10.20
N TRP A 154 6.15 -15.32 9.42
CA TRP A 154 6.33 -15.07 7.97
C TRP A 154 5.09 -15.27 7.07
N PRO A 155 4.06 -16.08 7.42
CA PRO A 155 2.85 -16.18 6.60
C PRO A 155 2.06 -14.86 6.52
N ILE A 156 2.13 -13.99 7.55
CA ILE A 156 1.48 -12.67 7.54
C ILE A 156 2.05 -11.77 6.42
N PRO A 157 3.36 -11.46 6.40
CA PRO A 157 3.93 -10.62 5.35
C PRO A 157 3.83 -11.27 3.97
N LEU A 158 3.89 -12.61 3.87
CA LEU A 158 3.64 -13.28 2.59
C LEU A 158 2.22 -13.04 2.07
N ALA A 159 1.20 -13.14 2.94
CA ALA A 159 -0.18 -12.83 2.56
C ALA A 159 -0.32 -11.38 2.06
N MET A 160 0.37 -10.43 2.71
CA MET A 160 0.42 -9.04 2.24
C MET A 160 1.03 -8.93 0.84
N VAL A 161 2.13 -9.64 0.55
CA VAL A 161 2.73 -9.68 -0.80
C VAL A 161 1.72 -10.16 -1.84
N LEU A 162 1.05 -11.29 -1.57
CA LEU A 162 0.10 -11.89 -2.51
C LEU A 162 -1.10 -10.96 -2.77
N LEU A 163 -1.67 -10.38 -1.72
CA LEU A 163 -2.79 -9.46 -1.84
C LEU A 163 -2.38 -8.14 -2.52
N LEU A 164 -1.17 -7.64 -2.26
CA LEU A 164 -0.63 -6.46 -2.95
C LEU A 164 -0.38 -6.75 -4.43
N ALA A 165 0.06 -7.96 -4.79
CA ALA A 165 0.21 -8.35 -6.19
C ALA A 165 -1.15 -8.35 -6.90
N VAL A 166 -2.19 -8.92 -6.27
CA VAL A 166 -3.56 -8.87 -6.80
C VAL A 166 -4.05 -7.42 -6.93
N LEU A 167 -3.85 -6.59 -5.90
CA LEU A 167 -4.24 -5.19 -5.95
C LEU A 167 -3.54 -4.45 -7.09
N ASN A 168 -2.21 -4.57 -7.21
CA ASN A 168 -1.43 -3.95 -8.29
C ASN A 168 -1.94 -4.38 -9.68
N LEU A 169 -2.22 -5.67 -9.88
CA LEU A 169 -2.80 -6.17 -11.13
C LEU A 169 -4.15 -5.50 -11.44
N LEU A 170 -5.07 -5.49 -10.46
CA LEU A 170 -6.39 -4.87 -10.63
C LEU A 170 -6.29 -3.36 -10.90
N LEU A 171 -5.38 -2.65 -10.24
CA LEU A 171 -5.14 -1.22 -10.47
C LEU A 171 -4.58 -0.94 -11.86
N PHE A 172 -3.69 -1.80 -12.36
CA PHE A 172 -3.16 -1.71 -13.72
C PHE A 172 -4.26 -1.92 -14.76
N LEU A 173 -5.09 -2.96 -14.60
CA LEU A 173 -6.23 -3.22 -15.49
C LEU A 173 -7.23 -2.06 -15.45
N ASN A 174 -7.55 -1.54 -14.26
CA ASN A 174 -8.43 -0.38 -14.10
C ASN A 174 -7.86 0.88 -14.77
N TYR A 175 -6.55 1.13 -14.63
CA TYR A 175 -5.87 2.23 -15.30
C TYR A 175 -5.99 2.11 -16.82
N LYS A 176 -5.72 0.92 -17.38
CA LYS A 176 -5.85 0.66 -18.83
C LYS A 176 -7.27 0.94 -19.32
N ALA A 177 -8.28 0.48 -18.59
CA ALA A 177 -9.68 0.76 -18.91
C ALA A 177 -9.98 2.27 -18.91
N LYS A 178 -9.55 3.01 -17.89
CA LYS A 178 -9.72 4.48 -17.81
C LYS A 178 -9.04 5.22 -18.96
N THR A 179 -7.83 4.81 -19.35
CA THR A 179 -7.13 5.41 -20.49
C THR A 179 -7.85 5.19 -21.81
N GLY A 180 -8.43 4.00 -22.02
CA GLY A 180 -9.21 3.71 -23.22
C GLY A 180 -10.44 4.61 -23.36
N VAL A 181 -11.17 4.81 -22.28
CA VAL A 181 -12.35 5.70 -22.25
C VAL A 181 -11.97 7.17 -22.52
N SER A 182 -10.90 7.66 -21.90
CA SER A 182 -10.42 9.03 -22.12
C SER A 182 -10.02 9.28 -23.58
N LEU A 183 -9.36 8.31 -24.22
CA LEU A 183 -8.99 8.42 -25.64
C LEU A 183 -10.22 8.43 -26.57
N THR A 184 -11.29 7.70 -26.22
CA THR A 184 -12.54 7.72 -27.01
C THR A 184 -13.30 9.03 -26.89
N GLN A 185 -13.24 9.71 -25.73
CA GLN A 185 -13.91 11.00 -25.52
C GLN A 185 -13.20 12.18 -26.20
N ASN A 186 -11.90 12.04 -26.51
CA ASN A 186 -11.07 13.08 -27.12
C ASN A 186 -10.85 12.91 -28.65
N ARG A 187 -11.58 12.00 -29.32
CA ARG A 187 -11.53 11.91 -30.78
C ARG A 187 -12.37 13.04 -31.40
N PRO A 188 -11.81 13.88 -32.30
CA PRO A 188 -12.63 14.77 -33.09
C PRO A 188 -13.59 13.94 -33.95
N ALA A 189 -14.86 14.34 -33.97
CA ALA A 189 -15.91 13.75 -34.80
C ALA A 189 -15.66 13.98 -36.29
#